data_AF-A0A1C0SX79-F1
#
_entry.id   AF-A0A1C0SX79-F1
#
_cell.length_a   1.000
_cell.length_b   1.000
_cell.length_c   1.000
_cell.angle_alpha   90.00
_cell.angle_beta   90.00
_cell.angle_gamma   90.00
#
_symmetry.space_group_name_H-M   'P 1'
#
loop_
_entity.id
_entity.type
_entity.pdbx_description
1 polymer ?
#
loop_
_entity_poly.entity_id
_entity_poly.type
_entity_poly.pdbx_seq_one_letter_code
_entity_poly.pdbx_strand_id
1 'polypeptide(L)'
;MKTLSALLKHCASIGCTFVCYYDDQDDADYKGPSQKEAKEALEACDVMNLIVLDAEGKRWGWVLIINEAGQDPEEQMADYTVNDPVNIWMEEGKAA
;
A
#
# COMPACT_ATOMS: atom_id res chain seq x y z
N MET A 1 5.24 8.25 -12.34
CA MET A 1 5.26 7.92 -10.90
C MET A 1 4.82 6.47 -10.74
N LYS A 2 5.28 5.73 -9.71
CA LYS A 2 4.74 4.38 -9.44
C LYS A 2 3.38 4.54 -8.75
N THR A 3 2.36 3.79 -9.17
CA THR A 3 0.97 3.92 -8.70
C THR A 3 0.61 2.86 -7.65
N LEU A 4 -0.48 3.05 -6.89
CA LEU A 4 -0.99 2.05 -5.93
C LEU A 4 -1.23 0.69 -6.61
N SER A 5 -1.82 0.69 -7.81
CA SER A 5 -2.06 -0.55 -8.55
C SER A 5 -0.76 -1.25 -8.94
N ALA A 6 0.32 -0.50 -9.23
CA ALA A 6 1.63 -1.07 -9.52
C ALA A 6 2.28 -1.66 -8.25
N LEU A 7 2.13 -1.00 -7.09
CA LEU A 7 2.62 -1.49 -5.80
C LEU A 7 1.94 -2.82 -5.44
N LEU A 8 0.60 -2.87 -5.46
CA LEU A 8 -0.15 -4.08 -5.13
C LEU A 8 0.24 -5.24 -6.06
N LYS A 9 0.38 -4.97 -7.36
CA LYS A 9 0.83 -5.98 -8.33
C LYS A 9 2.23 -6.50 -8.03
N HIS A 10 3.18 -5.62 -7.70
CA HIS A 10 4.53 -6.00 -7.36
C HIS A 10 4.57 -6.86 -6.09
N CYS A 11 3.98 -6.39 -5.00
CA CYS A 11 3.95 -7.08 -3.71
C CYS A 11 3.29 -8.47 -3.82
N ALA A 12 2.17 -8.58 -4.54
CA ALA A 12 1.53 -9.88 -4.74
C ALA A 12 2.38 -10.83 -5.60
N SER A 13 3.18 -10.31 -6.56
CA SER A 13 4.08 -11.15 -7.37
C SER A 13 5.23 -11.77 -6.58
N ILE A 14 5.57 -11.18 -5.42
CA ILE A 14 6.62 -11.68 -4.51
C ILE A 14 6.04 -12.37 -3.27
N GLY A 15 4.73 -12.61 -3.23
CA GLY A 15 4.07 -13.37 -2.16
C GLY A 15 3.76 -12.58 -0.89
N CYS A 16 3.68 -11.26 -0.97
CA CYS A 16 3.31 -10.43 0.17
C CYS A 16 1.83 -10.58 0.57
N THR A 17 1.56 -10.25 1.83
CA THR A 17 0.20 -10.07 2.38
C THR A 17 -0.07 -8.58 2.60
N PHE A 18 -1.27 -8.12 2.25
CA PHE A 18 -1.74 -6.77 2.52
C PHE A 18 -2.56 -6.75 3.81
N VAL A 19 -2.35 -5.71 4.61
CA VAL A 19 -3.19 -5.42 5.77
C VAL A 19 -3.65 -3.98 5.65
N CYS A 20 -4.95 -3.77 5.48
CA CYS A 20 -5.57 -2.48 5.27
C CYS A 20 -6.32 -2.07 6.55
N TYR A 21 -6.06 -0.85 7.02
CA TYR A 21 -6.72 -0.29 8.20
C TYR A 21 -7.28 1.09 7.91
N TYR A 22 -8.52 1.31 8.33
CA TYR A 22 -9.05 2.64 8.56
C TYR A 22 -8.59 3.13 9.94
N ASP A 23 -7.65 4.07 9.98
CA ASP A 23 -7.05 4.63 11.20
C ASP A 23 -6.33 3.58 12.10
N ASP A 24 -6.07 3.88 13.37
CA ASP A 24 -5.48 2.98 14.39
C ASP A 24 -6.49 1.95 14.97
N GLN A 25 -7.39 1.40 14.15
CA GLN A 25 -8.34 0.38 14.64
C GLN A 25 -7.66 -0.96 14.96
N ASP A 26 -8.16 -1.64 15.99
CA ASP A 26 -7.68 -2.96 16.44
C ASP A 26 -7.91 -4.07 15.38
N ASP A 27 -8.89 -3.89 14.49
CA ASP A 27 -9.25 -4.83 13.43
C ASP A 27 -8.97 -4.26 12.04
N ALA A 28 -8.37 -5.08 11.18
CA ALA A 28 -8.10 -4.71 9.79
C ALA A 28 -9.37 -4.86 8.93
N ASP A 29 -9.67 -3.85 8.10
CA ASP A 29 -10.72 -3.91 7.07
C ASP A 29 -10.44 -5.01 6.04
N TYR A 30 -9.15 -5.25 5.79
CA TYR A 30 -8.70 -6.35 4.94
C TYR A 30 -7.38 -6.93 5.41
N LYS A 31 -7.27 -8.26 5.35
CA LYS A 31 -6.00 -8.98 5.51
C LYS A 31 -5.92 -10.15 4.56
N GLY A 32 -5.02 -10.09 3.59
CA GLY A 32 -4.83 -11.18 2.64
C GLY A 32 -3.94 -10.85 1.44
N PRO A 33 -3.69 -11.82 0.56
CA PRO A 33 -2.81 -11.65 -0.60
C PRO A 33 -3.52 -11.12 -1.85
N SER A 34 -4.85 -10.93 -1.82
CA SER A 34 -5.61 -10.53 -3.01
C SER A 34 -5.43 -9.05 -3.30
N GLN A 35 -4.80 -8.74 -4.43
CA GLN A 35 -4.64 -7.37 -4.91
C GLN A 35 -5.99 -6.67 -5.10
N LYS A 36 -6.98 -7.43 -5.60
CA LYS A 36 -8.30 -6.89 -5.87
C LYS A 36 -9.01 -6.48 -4.58
N GLU A 37 -9.03 -7.36 -3.59
CA GLU A 37 -9.71 -7.09 -2.32
C GLU A 37 -8.98 -6.01 -1.52
N ALA A 38 -7.63 -6.01 -1.53
CA ALA A 38 -6.85 -4.94 -0.94
C ALA A 38 -7.18 -3.58 -1.58
N LYS A 39 -7.27 -3.53 -2.91
CA LYS A 39 -7.63 -2.30 -3.63
C LYS A 39 -9.04 -1.82 -3.26
N GLU A 40 -10.01 -2.73 -3.26
CA GLU A 40 -11.39 -2.41 -2.87
C GLU A 40 -11.47 -1.87 -1.44
N ALA A 41 -10.72 -2.45 -0.50
CA ALA A 41 -10.65 -1.97 0.87
C ALA A 41 -9.99 -0.58 0.98
N LEU A 42 -8.88 -0.36 0.28
CA LEU A 42 -8.17 0.92 0.30
C LEU A 42 -9.01 2.05 -0.30
N GLU A 43 -9.76 1.77 -1.37
CA GLU A 43 -10.62 2.75 -2.06
C GLU A 43 -11.98 2.97 -1.37
N ALA A 44 -12.30 2.20 -0.32
CA ALA A 44 -13.57 2.33 0.39
C ALA A 44 -13.65 3.58 1.30
N CYS A 45 -12.50 4.20 1.61
CA CYS A 45 -12.39 5.34 2.52
C CYS A 45 -11.43 6.40 1.96
N ASP A 46 -11.64 7.66 2.37
CA ASP A 46 -10.84 8.80 1.93
C ASP A 46 -9.38 8.70 2.38
N VAL A 47 -9.10 8.05 3.51
CA VAL A 47 -7.74 7.83 4.01
C VAL A 47 -7.64 6.41 4.56
N MET A 48 -6.60 5.68 4.17
CA MET A 48 -6.36 4.29 4.58
C MET A 48 -4.87 4.02 4.81
N ASN A 49 -4.57 3.19 5.80
CA ASN A 49 -3.23 2.66 6.05
C ASN A 49 -3.06 1.31 5.35
N LEU A 50 -1.97 1.15 4.59
CA LEU A 50 -1.55 -0.12 4.01
C LEU A 50 -0.27 -0.60 4.68
N ILE A 51 -0.34 -1.73 5.39
CA ILE A 51 0.84 -2.50 5.79
C ILE A 51 1.06 -3.62 4.78
N VAL A 52 2.28 -3.75 4.28
CA VAL A 52 2.71 -4.88 3.46
C VAL A 52 3.56 -5.80 4.33
N LEU A 53 3.19 -7.07 4.40
CA LEU A 53 3.97 -8.12 5.05
C LEU A 53 4.62 -9.00 3.98
N ASP A 54 5.86 -9.44 4.22
CA ASP A 54 6.52 -10.43 3.37
C ASP A 54 5.94 -11.85 3.56
N ALA A 55 6.47 -12.83 2.83
CA ALA A 55 6.05 -14.22 2.92
C ALA A 55 6.30 -14.86 4.29
N GLU A 56 7.18 -14.27 5.12
CA GLU A 56 7.44 -14.71 6.50
C GLU A 56 6.55 -13.98 7.52
N GLY A 57 5.69 -13.05 7.07
CA GLY A 57 4.83 -12.24 7.91
C GLY A 57 5.52 -11.03 8.56
N LYS A 58 6.75 -10.68 8.15
CA LYS A 58 7.46 -9.50 8.65
C LYS A 58 7.05 -8.27 7.85
N ARG A 59 7.12 -7.09 8.49
CA ARG A 59 6.79 -5.82 7.83
C ARG A 59 7.76 -5.54 6.69
N TRP A 60 7.25 -5.53 5.46
CA TRP A 60 7.93 -5.16 4.23
C TRP A 60 7.80 -3.65 3.95
N GLY A 61 6.72 -3.04 4.44
CA GLY A 61 6.61 -1.58 4.54
C GLY A 61 5.22 -1.13 4.93
N TRP A 62 5.05 0.18 4.97
CA TRP A 62 3.81 0.86 5.28
C TRP A 62 3.62 2.04 4.33
N VAL A 63 2.37 2.28 3.91
CA VAL A 63 1.97 3.36 3.01
C VAL A 63 0.66 3.98 3.48
N LEU A 64 0.61 5.30 3.55
CA LEU A 64 -0.62 6.07 3.70
C LEU A 64 -1.25 6.30 2.33
N ILE A 65 -2.50 5.86 2.18
CA ILE A 65 -3.31 6.03 0.98
C ILE A 65 -4.32 7.14 1.23
N ILE A 66 -4.38 8.12 0.33
CA ILE A 66 -5.39 9.19 0.32
C ILE A 66 -6.19 9.07 -0.98
N ASN A 67 -7.51 8.90 -0.83
CA ASN A 67 -8.50 8.72 -1.88
C ASN A 67 -9.58 9.81 -1.83
N GLU A 68 -9.21 11.03 -1.43
CA GLU A 68 -10.15 12.15 -1.35
C GLU A 68 -10.70 12.51 -2.74
N ALA A 69 -11.97 12.88 -2.78
CA ALA A 69 -12.64 13.27 -4.03
C ALA A 69 -11.92 14.46 -4.70
N GLY A 70 -11.44 14.26 -5.93
CA GLY A 70 -10.74 15.29 -6.70
C GLY A 70 -9.22 15.22 -6.62
N GLN A 71 -8.66 14.28 -5.88
CA GLN A 71 -7.22 14.00 -5.88
C GLN A 71 -6.81 13.20 -7.11
N ASP A 72 -5.58 13.39 -7.59
CA ASP A 72 -5.03 12.63 -8.71
C ASP A 72 -4.83 11.16 -8.28
N PRO A 73 -5.41 10.17 -8.97
CA PRO A 73 -5.16 8.75 -8.72
C PRO A 73 -3.67 8.36 -8.74
N GLU A 74 -2.84 9.11 -9.45
CA GLU A 74 -1.38 8.90 -9.45
C GLU A 74 -0.71 9.35 -8.14
N GLU A 75 -1.35 10.24 -7.37
CA GLU A 75 -0.87 10.83 -6.11
C GLU A 75 -1.48 10.17 -4.85
N GLN A 76 -2.18 9.05 -5.00
CA GLN A 76 -2.86 8.36 -3.88
C GLN A 76 -1.93 7.92 -2.75
N MET A 77 -0.65 7.68 -3.01
CA MET A 77 0.31 7.26 -1.98
C MET A 77 1.01 8.50 -1.41
N ALA A 78 0.57 8.96 -0.23
CA ALA A 78 0.96 10.25 0.34
C ALA A 78 2.14 10.18 1.31
N ASP A 79 2.32 9.05 2.00
CA ASP A 79 3.46 8.82 2.89
C ASP A 79 3.85 7.34 2.89
N TYR A 80 5.11 7.03 3.12
CA TYR A 80 5.64 5.68 3.23
C TYR A 80 6.91 5.67 4.07
N THR A 81 7.09 4.63 4.88
CA THR A 81 8.21 4.58 5.85
C THR A 81 9.57 4.63 5.14
N VAL A 82 10.36 5.65 5.49
CA VAL A 82 11.72 5.84 4.99
C VAL A 82 12.61 4.66 5.41
N ASN A 83 13.36 4.11 4.45
CA ASN A 83 14.25 2.93 4.56
C ASN A 83 13.59 1.53 4.52
N ASP A 84 12.27 1.43 4.37
CA ASP A 84 11.63 0.12 4.13
C ASP A 84 11.69 -0.25 2.62
N PRO A 85 11.68 -1.55 2.26
CA PRO A 85 11.67 -2.01 0.86
C PRO A 85 10.65 -1.32 -0.06
N VAL A 86 9.49 -0.91 0.46
CA VAL A 86 8.51 -0.08 -0.28
C VAL A 86 9.13 1.24 -0.74
N ASN A 87 9.82 1.95 0.16
CA ASN A 87 10.46 3.24 -0.14
C ASN A 87 11.56 3.07 -1.20
N ILE A 88 12.39 2.02 -1.09
CA ILE A 88 13.42 1.71 -2.08
C ILE A 88 12.76 1.49 -3.45
N TRP A 89 11.71 0.67 -3.51
CA TRP A 89 10.99 0.44 -4.76
C TRP A 89 10.38 1.74 -5.30
N MET A 90 9.79 2.59 -4.48
CA MET A 90 9.22 3.87 -4.94
C MET A 90 10.26 4.81 -5.56
N GLU A 91 11.51 4.77 -5.07
CA GLU A 91 12.62 5.60 -5.54
C GLU A 91 13.39 4.99 -6.73
N GLU A 92 13.26 3.68 -6.99
CA GLU A 92 13.80 3.03 -8.19
C GLU A 92 13.23 3.67 -9.47
N GLY A 93 14.06 4.49 -10.13
CA GLY A 93 13.72 5.21 -11.36
C GLY A 93 13.63 6.73 -11.22
N LYS A 94 13.77 7.30 -10.01
CA LYS A 94 13.93 8.75 -9.82
C LYS A 94 15.38 9.24 -9.91
N ALA A 95 16.35 8.32 -9.90
CA ALA A 95 17.78 8.61 -9.99
C ALA A 95 18.35 8.59 -11.42
N ALA A 96 17.55 8.92 -12.45
CA ALA A 96 17.99 9.02 -13.84
C ALA A 96 17.85 10.44 -14.37
#